data_AF-A0A957Y4B7-F1
#
_entry.id   AF-A0A957Y4B7-F1
#
_cell.length_a   1.000
_cell.length_b   1.000
_cell.length_c   1.000
_cell.angle_alpha   90.00
_cell.angle_beta   90.00
_cell.angle_gamma   90.00
#
_symmetry.space_group_name_H-M   'P 1'
#
loop_
_entity.id
_entity.type
_entity.pdbx_description
1 polymer ?
#
loop_
_entity_poly.entity_id
_entity_poly.type
_entity_poly.pdbx_seq_one_letter_code
_entity_poly.pdbx_strand_id
1 'polypeptide(L)'
;MHKRLVVLLVVLALLVAGCGGSSAQPTQAPVVEPTATTVSPTNTPVPPTDTAVPPTDTPVAPTDTPVPPTDTPVPPTATSAPATEEPTEEAAEPTEEPVEPTEEPAGGVPTIPHAVVGIETQCLTCHGPNGVKPVPADHEGRTVDTCTMCHVPEAGGGAVAPGIPHAIVGMEGQCLTCHGESGVKPAPADHEGRPVDTCTTCHQPQS
;
A
#
# COMPACT_ATOMS: atom_id res chain seq x y z
N MET A 1 -7.29 -17.06 -72.25
CA MET A 1 -7.53 -16.62 -70.85
C MET A 1 -8.07 -17.76 -69.97
N HIS A 2 -9.01 -18.58 -70.44
CA HIS A 2 -9.55 -19.75 -69.71
C HIS A 2 -8.49 -20.74 -69.21
N LYS A 3 -7.50 -21.09 -70.04
CA LYS A 3 -6.48 -22.09 -69.67
C LYS A 3 -5.57 -21.64 -68.51
N ARG A 4 -5.36 -20.32 -68.34
CA ARG A 4 -4.58 -19.75 -67.23
C ARG A 4 -5.41 -19.67 -65.94
N LEU A 5 -6.72 -19.40 -66.06
CA LEU A 5 -7.65 -19.39 -64.93
C LEU A 5 -7.83 -20.79 -64.33
N VAL A 6 -7.96 -21.82 -65.17
CA VAL A 6 -8.10 -23.22 -64.72
C VAL A 6 -6.84 -23.71 -64.00
N VAL A 7 -5.64 -23.36 -64.50
CA VAL A 7 -4.38 -23.72 -63.82
C VAL A 7 -4.25 -23.01 -62.47
N LEU A 8 -4.65 -21.74 -62.38
CA LEU A 8 -4.59 -20.97 -61.13
C LEU A 8 -5.58 -21.53 -60.08
N LEU A 9 -6.78 -21.96 -60.51
CA LEU A 9 -7.76 -22.58 -59.61
C LEU A 9 -7.33 -23.97 -59.12
N VAL A 10 -6.66 -24.78 -59.95
CA VAL A 10 -6.13 -26.09 -59.54
C VAL A 10 -4.95 -25.95 -58.58
N VAL A 11 -4.06 -24.97 -58.79
CA VAL A 11 -2.93 -24.69 -57.88
C VAL A 11 -3.43 -24.14 -56.54
N LEU A 12 -4.45 -23.27 -56.56
CA LEU A 12 -5.06 -22.75 -55.34
C LEU A 12 -5.74 -23.87 -54.53
N ALA A 13 -6.43 -24.80 -55.20
CA ALA A 13 -7.07 -25.94 -54.53
C ALA A 13 -6.07 -26.92 -53.89
N LEU A 14 -4.88 -27.09 -54.49
CA LEU A 14 -3.82 -27.95 -53.92
C LEU A 14 -3.12 -27.33 -52.71
N LEU A 15 -3.10 -26.00 -52.58
CA LEU A 15 -2.50 -25.30 -51.44
C LEU A 15 -3.34 -25.39 -50.15
N VAL A 16 -4.66 -25.63 -50.24
CA VAL A 16 -5.54 -25.69 -49.06
C VAL A 16 -5.58 -27.09 -48.41
N ALA A 17 -5.10 -28.13 -49.09
CA ALA A 17 -5.14 -29.52 -48.60
C ALA A 17 -3.91 -29.95 -47.77
N GLY A 18 -2.98 -29.03 -47.46
CA GLY A 18 -1.64 -29.35 -46.94
C GLY A 18 -1.39 -29.25 -45.43
N CYS A 19 -2.40 -29.03 -44.58
CA CYS A 19 -2.22 -29.03 -43.11
C CYS A 19 -3.02 -30.15 -42.43
N GLY A 20 -2.73 -31.39 -42.81
CA GLY A 20 -3.05 -32.58 -42.01
C GLY A 20 -1.91 -32.88 -41.05
N GLY A 21 -1.87 -32.20 -39.91
CA GLY A 21 -0.95 -32.55 -38.82
C GLY A 21 -1.27 -33.96 -38.31
N SER A 22 -0.33 -34.89 -38.50
CA SER A 22 -0.36 -36.18 -37.80
C SER A 22 -0.22 -35.95 -36.30
N SER A 23 -1.34 -35.92 -35.60
CA SER A 23 -1.39 -36.10 -34.16
C SER A 23 -0.90 -37.52 -33.83
N ALA A 24 0.39 -37.65 -33.53
CA ALA A 24 0.89 -38.79 -32.79
C ALA A 24 0.23 -38.75 -31.40
N GLN A 25 -0.77 -39.61 -31.21
CA GLN A 25 -1.40 -39.84 -29.92
C GLN A 25 -0.33 -40.32 -28.94
N PRO A 26 -0.15 -39.67 -27.77
CA PRO A 26 0.80 -40.16 -26.78
C PRO A 26 0.28 -41.49 -26.25
N THR A 27 1.11 -42.53 -26.36
CA THR A 27 0.89 -43.80 -25.68
C THR A 27 0.86 -43.52 -24.19
N GLN A 28 -0.34 -43.51 -23.60
CA GLN A 28 -0.51 -43.41 -22.16
C GLN A 28 0.11 -44.65 -21.52
N ALA A 29 1.10 -44.46 -20.65
CA ALA A 29 1.59 -45.50 -19.76
C ALA A 29 0.44 -46.00 -18.88
N PRO A 30 0.41 -47.28 -18.48
CA PRO A 30 -0.61 -47.78 -17.58
C PRO A 30 -0.57 -46.99 -16.26
N VAL A 31 -1.66 -46.27 -15.99
CA VAL A 31 -1.88 -45.55 -14.73
C VAL A 31 -2.08 -46.61 -13.65
N VAL A 32 -1.11 -46.74 -12.76
CA VAL A 32 -1.25 -47.53 -11.54
C VAL A 32 -2.05 -46.68 -10.57
N GLU A 33 -3.32 -47.01 -10.37
CA GLU A 33 -4.18 -46.29 -9.42
C GLU A 33 -3.61 -46.45 -7.99
N PRO A 34 -3.39 -45.35 -7.24
CA PRO A 34 -2.99 -45.48 -5.85
C PRO A 34 -4.15 -46.06 -5.06
N THR A 35 -3.97 -47.28 -4.54
CA THR A 35 -4.89 -47.87 -3.57
C THR A 35 -4.87 -47.03 -2.31
N ALA A 36 -5.88 -46.18 -2.13
CA ALA A 36 -6.05 -45.40 -0.91
C ALA A 36 -6.48 -46.34 0.22
N THR A 37 -5.54 -46.74 1.08
CA THR A 37 -5.85 -47.37 2.36
C THR A 37 -6.44 -46.30 3.28
N THR A 38 -7.76 -46.33 3.45
CA THR A 38 -8.48 -45.46 4.38
C THR A 38 -8.25 -45.92 5.81
N VAL A 39 -7.23 -45.38 6.46
CA VAL A 39 -7.11 -45.42 7.93
C VAL A 39 -7.98 -44.34 8.53
N SER A 40 -9.08 -44.73 9.17
CA SER A 40 -9.97 -43.81 9.89
C SER A 40 -9.23 -43.18 11.08
N PRO A 41 -9.19 -41.84 11.21
CA PRO A 41 -8.60 -41.20 12.38
C PRO A 41 -9.49 -41.41 13.61
N THR A 42 -8.97 -42.07 14.65
CA THR A 42 -9.60 -42.13 15.97
C THR A 42 -9.34 -40.81 16.69
N ASN A 43 -10.30 -39.89 16.65
CA ASN A 43 -10.30 -38.69 17.48
C ASN A 43 -10.68 -39.09 18.91
N THR A 44 -9.71 -39.48 19.73
CA THR A 44 -9.90 -39.56 21.19
C THR A 44 -9.58 -38.19 21.79
N PRO A 45 -10.57 -37.42 22.28
CA PRO A 45 -10.31 -36.14 22.92
C PRO A 45 -9.53 -36.34 24.22
N VAL A 46 -8.41 -35.64 24.35
CA VAL A 46 -7.64 -35.55 25.59
C VAL A 46 -8.28 -34.47 26.46
N PRO A 47 -8.70 -34.76 27.71
CA PRO A 47 -9.31 -33.75 28.57
C PRO A 47 -8.28 -32.66 28.95
N PRO A 48 -8.66 -31.37 28.95
CA PRO A 48 -7.77 -30.32 29.43
C PRO A 48 -7.49 -30.52 30.92
N THR A 49 -6.22 -30.38 31.30
CA THR A 49 -5.82 -30.33 32.70
C THR A 49 -5.78 -28.87 33.14
N ASP A 50 -6.87 -28.40 33.73
CA ASP A 50 -6.98 -27.06 34.33
C ASP A 50 -6.17 -26.99 35.64
N THR A 51 -4.87 -26.75 35.52
CA THR A 51 -4.06 -26.34 36.68
C THR A 51 -3.83 -24.83 36.58
N ALA A 52 -4.67 -24.06 37.27
CA ALA A 52 -4.53 -22.61 37.37
C ALA A 52 -3.22 -22.25 38.10
N VAL A 53 -2.36 -21.47 37.43
CA VAL A 53 -1.16 -20.88 38.04
C VAL A 53 -1.55 -19.51 38.61
N PRO A 54 -1.37 -19.25 39.92
CA PRO A 54 -1.74 -17.95 40.50
C PRO A 54 -0.80 -16.84 40.00
N PRO A 55 -1.31 -15.66 39.62
CA PRO A 55 -0.46 -14.52 39.30
C PRO A 55 0.24 -13.99 40.56
N THR A 56 1.53 -13.67 40.43
CA THR A 56 2.32 -13.00 41.48
C THR A 56 2.58 -11.57 41.03
N ASP A 57 1.58 -10.70 41.17
CA ASP A 57 1.75 -9.27 40.93
C ASP A 57 2.32 -8.61 42.19
N THR A 58 3.64 -8.38 42.20
CA THR A 58 4.27 -7.51 43.20
C THR A 58 4.32 -6.09 42.64
N PRO A 59 3.49 -5.15 43.12
CA PRO A 59 3.49 -3.78 42.62
C PRO A 59 4.77 -3.05 43.02
N VAL A 60 5.41 -2.41 42.05
CA VAL A 60 6.56 -1.51 42.25
C VAL A 60 6.02 -0.10 42.43
N ALA A 61 6.45 0.59 43.50
CA ALA A 61 5.97 1.94 43.81
C ALA A 61 6.55 2.99 42.81
N PRO A 62 5.73 3.91 42.27
CA PRO A 62 6.23 5.01 41.44
C PRO A 62 6.93 6.07 42.31
N THR A 63 8.02 6.64 41.78
CA THR A 63 8.71 7.79 42.39
C THR A 63 8.55 9.00 41.47
N ASP A 64 7.48 9.77 41.68
CA ASP A 64 7.24 11.03 40.98
C ASP A 64 8.00 12.16 41.68
N THR A 65 9.19 12.50 41.18
CA THR A 65 9.87 13.74 41.57
C THR A 65 9.57 14.81 40.52
N PRO A 66 8.73 15.82 40.82
CA PRO A 66 8.40 16.87 39.86
C PRO A 66 9.60 17.79 39.62
N VAL A 67 9.89 18.06 38.34
CA VAL A 67 10.89 19.04 37.91
C VAL A 67 10.20 20.41 37.78
N PRO A 68 10.74 21.48 38.40
CA PRO A 68 10.11 22.80 38.34
C PRO A 68 10.28 23.44 36.95
N PRO A 69 9.24 24.08 36.37
CA PRO A 69 9.39 24.85 35.13
C PRO A 69 10.15 26.15 35.39
N THR A 70 11.03 26.50 34.44
CA THR A 70 11.72 27.81 34.41
C THR A 70 11.11 28.65 33.29
N ASP A 71 10.05 29.39 33.61
CA ASP A 71 9.45 30.36 32.69
C ASP A 71 10.25 31.66 32.75
N THR A 72 11.16 31.87 31.79
CA THR A 72 11.77 33.19 31.56
C THR A 72 10.98 33.89 30.46
N PRO A 73 10.16 34.92 30.77
CA PRO A 73 9.42 35.65 29.76
C PRO A 73 10.35 36.55 28.94
N VAL A 74 10.23 36.45 27.61
CA VAL A 74 10.89 37.34 26.65
C VAL A 74 10.05 38.63 26.51
N PRO A 75 10.64 39.83 26.62
CA PRO A 75 9.88 41.07 26.49
C PRO A 75 9.48 41.35 25.03
N PRO A 76 8.26 41.84 24.76
CA PRO A 76 7.86 42.24 23.41
C PRO A 76 8.42 43.62 23.05
N THR A 77 9.00 43.73 21.85
CA THR A 77 9.36 45.02 21.24
C THR A 77 8.11 45.63 20.59
N ALA A 78 7.59 46.71 21.17
CA ALA A 78 6.53 47.50 20.56
C ALA A 78 7.15 48.59 19.67
N THR A 79 7.14 48.38 18.36
CA THR A 79 7.39 49.43 17.36
C THR A 79 6.05 50.04 16.97
N SER A 80 5.75 51.22 17.49
CA SER A 80 4.60 52.04 17.09
C SER A 80 4.99 52.93 15.90
N ALA A 81 4.28 52.80 14.78
CA ALA A 81 4.27 53.77 13.69
C ALA A 81 3.08 54.72 13.85
N PRO A 82 3.20 56.04 13.57
CA PRO A 82 2.07 56.95 13.67
C PRO A 82 1.47 57.33 12.31
N ALA A 83 0.23 57.80 12.43
CA ALA A 83 -0.51 58.74 11.57
C ALA A 83 -1.40 58.20 10.44
N THR A 84 -2.68 58.07 10.81
CA THR A 84 -3.86 58.65 10.15
C THR A 84 -3.58 59.79 9.17
N GLU A 85 -4.18 59.75 7.97
CA GLU A 85 -5.30 60.59 7.50
C GLU A 85 -5.68 60.16 6.06
N GLU A 86 -6.96 59.88 5.87
CA GLU A 86 -7.68 59.83 4.58
C GLU A 86 -7.61 61.20 3.86
N PRO A 87 -7.74 61.31 2.51
CA PRO A 87 -9.06 61.19 1.89
C PRO A 87 -9.13 60.81 0.39
N THR A 88 -10.38 60.64 -0.05
CA THR A 88 -10.90 60.95 -1.40
C THR A 88 -10.97 59.80 -2.42
N GLU A 89 -12.18 59.25 -2.46
CA GLU A 89 -12.94 58.74 -3.62
C GLU A 89 -12.49 59.30 -4.99
N GLU A 90 -11.96 58.45 -5.88
CA GLU A 90 -12.10 58.62 -7.34
C GLU A 90 -11.99 57.25 -8.04
N ALA A 91 -12.98 56.96 -8.88
CA ALA A 91 -13.14 55.69 -9.57
C ALA A 91 -12.04 55.47 -10.63
N ALA A 92 -11.39 54.31 -10.59
CA ALA A 92 -10.59 53.77 -11.69
C ALA A 92 -10.83 52.26 -11.83
N GLU A 93 -11.06 51.83 -13.06
CA GLU A 93 -11.38 50.49 -13.51
C GLU A 93 -10.34 49.44 -13.07
N PRO A 94 -10.72 48.19 -12.75
CA PRO A 94 -9.75 47.15 -12.47
C PRO A 94 -9.10 46.71 -13.78
N THR A 95 -7.85 47.12 -13.98
CA THR A 95 -6.96 46.47 -14.94
C THR A 95 -6.52 45.17 -14.29
N GLU A 96 -7.02 44.03 -14.78
CA GLU A 96 -6.53 42.71 -14.37
C GLU A 96 -5.12 42.51 -14.93
N GLU A 97 -4.11 42.72 -14.08
CA GLU A 97 -2.79 42.14 -14.29
C GLU A 97 -2.89 40.62 -14.04
N PRO A 98 -2.40 39.76 -14.95
CA PRO A 98 -2.35 38.34 -14.71
C PRO A 98 -1.44 38.08 -13.51
N VAL A 99 -2.04 37.65 -12.42
CA VAL A 99 -1.30 37.11 -11.27
C VAL A 99 -0.62 35.84 -11.78
N GLU A 100 0.68 35.90 -12.05
CA GLU A 100 1.47 34.71 -12.30
C GLU A 100 1.33 33.83 -11.04
N PRO A 101 0.86 32.58 -11.17
CA PRO A 101 0.84 31.68 -10.03
C PRO A 101 2.29 31.51 -9.58
N THR A 102 2.52 31.82 -8.31
CA THR A 102 3.76 31.50 -7.62
C THR A 102 3.97 29.99 -7.75
N GLU A 103 4.85 29.59 -8.67
CA GLU A 103 5.29 28.20 -8.73
C GLU A 103 6.13 27.93 -7.48
N GLU A 104 5.50 27.28 -6.49
CA GLU A 104 6.23 26.50 -5.51
C GLU A 104 7.13 25.51 -6.26
N PRO A 105 8.40 25.33 -5.83
CA PRO A 105 9.33 24.52 -6.58
C PRO A 105 8.84 23.06 -6.53
N ALA A 106 8.55 22.51 -7.71
CA ALA A 106 8.17 21.11 -7.86
C ALA A 106 9.25 20.21 -7.23
N GLY A 107 8.96 19.71 -6.03
CA GLY A 107 9.59 18.50 -5.52
C GLY A 107 9.35 17.41 -6.56
N GLY A 108 10.43 16.78 -7.04
CA GLY A 108 10.36 15.78 -8.10
C GLY A 108 9.38 14.65 -7.80
N VAL A 109 8.95 13.93 -8.84
CA VAL A 109 8.02 12.81 -8.70
C VAL A 109 8.60 11.78 -7.73
N PRO A 110 7.90 11.44 -6.62
CA PRO A 110 8.42 10.50 -5.64
C PRO A 110 8.45 9.07 -6.18
N THR A 111 9.43 8.29 -5.74
CA THR A 111 9.51 6.85 -5.98
C THR A 111 8.52 6.08 -5.12
N ILE A 112 8.24 4.82 -5.48
CA ILE A 112 7.35 3.92 -4.74
C ILE A 112 8.19 3.08 -3.76
N PRO A 113 8.08 3.31 -2.44
CA PRO A 113 8.95 2.67 -1.46
C PRO A 113 8.48 1.30 -1.00
N HIS A 114 7.41 0.77 -1.59
CA HIS A 114 6.86 -0.54 -1.29
C HIS A 114 6.71 -1.37 -2.56
N ALA A 115 6.66 -2.68 -2.40
CA ALA A 115 6.40 -3.57 -3.51
C ALA A 115 5.01 -3.29 -4.13
N VAL A 116 4.94 -3.39 -5.46
CA VAL A 116 3.70 -3.26 -6.25
C VAL A 116 3.30 -4.55 -6.96
N VAL A 117 4.13 -5.58 -6.86
CA VAL A 117 3.87 -6.90 -7.47
C VAL A 117 2.58 -7.48 -6.86
N GLY A 118 1.61 -7.83 -7.70
CA GLY A 118 0.30 -8.34 -7.31
C GLY A 118 -0.75 -7.28 -6.98
N ILE A 119 -0.40 -5.99 -6.98
CA ILE A 119 -1.32 -4.86 -6.74
C ILE A 119 -1.20 -3.74 -7.79
N GLU A 120 -0.71 -4.06 -8.98
CA GLU A 120 -0.32 -3.12 -10.03
C GLU A 120 -1.46 -2.22 -10.50
N THR A 121 -2.71 -2.68 -10.40
CA THR A 121 -3.93 -1.96 -10.80
C THR A 121 -4.76 -1.46 -9.62
N GLN A 122 -4.27 -1.64 -8.39
CA GLN A 122 -5.01 -1.40 -7.15
C GLN A 122 -4.42 -0.24 -6.34
N CYS A 123 -3.66 0.65 -7.00
CA CYS A 123 -2.96 1.77 -6.36
C CYS A 123 -3.91 2.63 -5.50
N LEU A 124 -5.13 2.88 -5.99
CA LEU A 124 -6.12 3.71 -5.31
C LEU A 124 -6.77 3.06 -4.08
N THR A 125 -6.53 1.77 -3.83
CA THR A 125 -6.94 1.16 -2.55
C THR A 125 -6.20 1.80 -1.38
N CYS A 126 -4.93 2.17 -1.57
CA CYS A 126 -4.10 2.81 -0.54
C CYS A 126 -3.84 4.29 -0.82
N HIS A 127 -3.92 4.73 -2.08
CA HIS A 127 -3.70 6.11 -2.49
C HIS A 127 -4.98 6.85 -2.88
N GLY A 128 -6.17 6.25 -2.72
CA GLY A 128 -7.43 6.95 -2.92
C GLY A 128 -7.66 8.07 -1.89
N PRO A 129 -8.74 8.86 -2.03
CA PRO A 129 -9.03 10.00 -1.15
C PRO A 129 -9.15 9.65 0.34
N ASN A 130 -9.49 8.39 0.66
CA ASN A 130 -9.53 7.88 2.03
C ASN A 130 -8.48 6.78 2.29
N GLY A 131 -7.48 6.66 1.42
CA GLY A 131 -6.42 5.67 1.54
C GLY A 131 -5.37 6.07 2.58
N VAL A 132 -4.45 5.15 2.86
CA VAL A 132 -3.33 5.35 3.79
C VAL A 132 -2.47 6.58 3.43
N LYS A 133 -2.28 6.85 2.14
CA LYS A 133 -1.54 8.02 1.66
C LYS A 133 -2.18 8.58 0.40
N PRO A 134 -3.23 9.42 0.51
CA PRO A 134 -3.98 9.90 -0.64
C PRO A 134 -3.10 10.57 -1.71
N VAL A 135 -3.45 10.37 -2.98
CA VAL A 135 -2.81 11.10 -4.10
C VAL A 135 -3.13 12.60 -3.95
N PRO A 136 -2.17 13.50 -4.22
CA PRO A 136 -2.45 14.93 -4.23
C PRO A 136 -3.47 15.33 -5.30
N ALA A 137 -4.11 16.50 -5.11
CA ALA A 137 -5.20 16.97 -5.97
C ALA A 137 -4.79 17.20 -7.44
N ASP A 138 -3.52 17.49 -7.70
CA ASP A 138 -2.94 17.71 -9.04
C ASP A 138 -2.92 16.46 -9.95
N HIS A 139 -3.35 15.31 -9.43
CA HIS A 139 -3.56 14.08 -10.18
C HIS A 139 -5.02 13.88 -10.62
N GLU A 140 -5.88 14.90 -10.46
CA GLU A 140 -7.26 14.85 -10.94
C GLU A 140 -7.34 14.45 -12.42
N GLY A 141 -8.19 13.47 -12.73
CA GLY A 141 -8.39 12.96 -14.09
C GLY A 141 -7.34 11.96 -14.59
N ARG A 142 -6.28 11.65 -13.83
CA ARG A 142 -5.33 10.57 -14.18
C ARG A 142 -5.92 9.20 -13.87
N THR A 143 -5.64 8.21 -14.74
CA THR A 143 -6.06 6.81 -14.53
C THR A 143 -4.96 5.98 -13.88
N VAL A 144 -5.33 4.90 -13.19
CA VAL A 144 -4.40 4.03 -12.45
C VAL A 144 -3.27 3.48 -13.32
N ASP A 145 -3.55 3.22 -14.60
CA ASP A 145 -2.56 2.69 -15.54
C ASP A 145 -1.40 3.66 -15.84
N THR A 146 -1.54 4.93 -15.46
CA THR A 146 -0.51 5.97 -15.69
C THR A 146 0.42 6.17 -14.49
N CYS A 147 0.12 5.59 -13.32
CA CYS A 147 0.86 5.86 -12.09
C CYS A 147 2.35 5.51 -12.22
N THR A 148 2.66 4.34 -12.78
CA THR A 148 4.03 3.83 -12.90
C THR A 148 4.83 4.45 -14.05
N MET A 149 4.21 5.30 -14.87
CA MET A 149 4.92 6.06 -15.91
C MET A 149 5.82 7.13 -15.30
N CYS A 150 5.46 7.64 -14.12
CA CYS A 150 6.21 8.67 -13.41
C CYS A 150 6.71 8.16 -12.05
N HIS A 151 5.88 7.43 -11.30
CA HIS A 151 6.27 6.83 -10.02
C HIS A 151 6.92 5.47 -10.25
N VAL A 152 8.24 5.42 -10.19
CA VAL A 152 8.97 4.16 -10.34
C VAL A 152 9.19 3.50 -8.98
N PRO A 153 9.15 2.15 -8.89
CA PRO A 153 9.60 1.43 -7.71
C PRO A 153 10.99 1.86 -7.30
N GLU A 154 11.22 1.99 -6.01
CA GLU A 154 12.57 2.21 -5.50
C GLU A 154 13.52 1.11 -5.98
N ALA A 155 14.78 1.47 -6.20
CA ALA A 155 15.80 0.54 -6.64
C ALA A 155 15.95 -0.57 -5.59
N GLY A 156 15.48 -1.78 -5.92
CA GLY A 156 15.36 -2.90 -4.99
C GLY A 156 13.95 -3.45 -4.80
N GLY A 157 12.94 -2.88 -5.47
CA GLY A 157 11.57 -3.45 -5.51
C GLY A 157 10.67 -3.01 -4.36
N GLY A 158 11.09 -2.01 -3.57
CA GLY A 158 10.36 -1.48 -2.43
C GLY A 158 10.27 -2.44 -1.24
N ALA A 159 9.91 -1.92 -0.08
CA ALA A 159 9.66 -2.69 1.12
C ALA A 159 8.46 -3.64 0.94
N VAL A 160 8.61 -4.86 1.45
CA VAL A 160 7.54 -5.84 1.57
C VAL A 160 7.12 -5.93 3.03
N ALA A 161 5.83 -5.74 3.30
CA ALA A 161 5.31 -5.87 4.65
C ALA A 161 5.37 -7.34 5.10
N PRO A 162 6.06 -7.65 6.22
CA PRO A 162 6.12 -9.02 6.73
C PRO A 162 4.76 -9.49 7.23
N GLY A 163 4.44 -10.77 6.97
CA GLY A 163 3.25 -11.41 7.53
C GLY A 163 3.35 -11.58 9.05
N ILE A 164 2.21 -11.45 9.73
CA ILE A 164 2.10 -11.49 11.19
C ILE A 164 2.19 -12.96 11.66
N PRO A 165 3.24 -13.34 12.42
CA PRO A 165 3.49 -14.73 12.80
C PRO A 165 2.72 -15.18 14.06
N HIS A 166 1.89 -14.31 14.63
CA HIS A 166 1.13 -14.57 15.85
C HIS A 166 -0.33 -14.21 15.66
N ALA A 167 -1.19 -14.76 16.53
CA ALA A 167 -2.60 -14.38 16.56
C ALA A 167 -2.76 -12.90 16.91
N ILE A 168 -3.79 -12.28 16.35
CA ILE A 168 -4.16 -10.87 16.58
C ILE A 168 -5.60 -10.72 17.08
N VAL A 169 -6.31 -11.83 17.27
CA VAL A 169 -7.69 -11.83 17.78
C VAL A 169 -7.71 -11.21 19.17
N GLY A 170 -8.52 -10.17 19.37
CA GLY A 170 -8.57 -9.41 20.62
C GLY A 170 -7.42 -8.40 20.78
N MET A 171 -6.61 -8.19 19.75
CA MET A 171 -5.56 -7.18 19.70
C MET A 171 -5.78 -6.11 18.61
N GLU A 172 -7.02 -5.97 18.15
CA GLU A 172 -7.38 -4.99 17.14
C GLU A 172 -7.16 -3.56 17.69
N GLY A 173 -6.38 -2.74 16.99
CA GLY A 173 -6.10 -1.35 17.39
C GLY A 173 -5.06 -1.17 18.50
N GLN A 174 -4.49 -2.24 19.05
CA GLN A 174 -3.49 -2.19 20.13
C GLN A 174 -2.10 -2.69 19.69
N CYS A 175 -1.83 -2.63 18.38
CA CYS A 175 -0.58 -3.09 17.77
C CYS A 175 0.66 -2.41 18.39
N LEU A 176 0.54 -1.12 18.72
CA LEU A 176 1.64 -0.31 19.26
C LEU A 176 2.05 -0.67 20.69
N THR A 177 1.30 -1.50 21.42
CA THR A 177 1.72 -2.00 22.74
C THR A 177 3.04 -2.79 22.64
N CYS A 178 3.22 -3.53 21.54
CA CYS A 178 4.43 -4.31 21.27
C CYS A 178 5.27 -3.74 20.12
N HIS A 179 4.67 -2.96 19.22
CA HIS A 179 5.32 -2.40 18.04
C HIS A 179 5.52 -0.88 18.08
N GLY A 180 5.21 -0.21 19.19
CA GLY A 180 5.56 1.19 19.40
C GLY A 180 7.07 1.39 19.58
N GLU A 181 7.51 2.66 19.69
CA GLU A 181 8.94 3.03 19.75
C GLU A 181 9.73 2.31 20.84
N SER A 182 9.11 2.09 22.00
CA SER A 182 9.66 1.35 23.15
C SER A 182 9.13 -0.09 23.27
N GLY A 183 8.45 -0.58 22.24
CA GLY A 183 7.85 -1.91 22.21
C GLY A 183 8.89 -3.03 22.05
N VAL A 184 8.41 -4.28 22.15
CA VAL A 184 9.23 -5.49 21.98
C VAL A 184 9.93 -5.54 20.61
N LYS A 185 9.21 -5.12 19.55
CA LYS A 185 9.74 -5.05 18.19
C LYS A 185 9.20 -3.80 17.51
N PRO A 186 9.82 -2.64 17.74
CA PRO A 186 9.33 -1.36 17.22
C PRO A 186 9.14 -1.38 15.71
N ALA A 187 8.10 -0.71 15.24
CA ALA A 187 7.91 -0.44 13.82
C ALA A 187 9.07 0.42 13.28
N PRO A 188 9.48 0.26 12.02
CA PRO A 188 10.49 1.12 11.43
C PRO A 188 10.00 2.58 11.33
N ALA A 189 10.93 3.52 11.20
CA ALA A 189 10.62 4.96 11.21
C ALA A 189 9.66 5.41 10.10
N ASP A 190 9.57 4.69 8.99
CA ASP A 190 8.63 4.96 7.88
C ASP A 190 7.15 4.65 8.21
N HIS A 191 6.87 4.15 9.42
CA HIS A 191 5.54 3.98 9.98
C HIS A 191 5.08 5.16 10.83
N GLU A 192 5.93 6.17 11.04
CA GLU A 192 5.60 7.36 11.83
C GLU A 192 4.34 8.05 11.30
N GLY A 193 3.42 8.38 12.21
CA GLY A 193 2.15 9.04 11.90
C GLY A 193 1.09 8.17 11.22
N ARG A 194 1.35 6.89 10.95
CA ARG A 194 0.33 5.99 10.40
C ARG A 194 -0.68 5.58 11.48
N PRO A 195 -1.99 5.61 11.19
CA PRO A 195 -3.00 5.26 12.16
C PRO A 195 -3.06 3.74 12.39
N VAL A 196 -3.25 3.33 13.65
CA VAL A 196 -3.07 1.92 14.09
C VAL A 196 -4.05 0.95 13.44
N ASP A 197 -5.22 1.42 13.03
CA ASP A 197 -6.23 0.63 12.33
C ASP A 197 -5.80 0.23 10.90
N THR A 198 -4.76 0.85 10.34
CA THR A 198 -4.24 0.53 9.00
C THR A 198 -3.18 -0.57 8.98
N CYS A 199 -2.73 -1.07 10.15
CA CYS A 199 -1.64 -2.06 10.22
C CYS A 199 -1.93 -3.32 9.38
N THR A 200 -3.18 -3.81 9.44
CA THR A 200 -3.59 -5.04 8.76
C THR A 200 -3.86 -4.87 7.26
N THR A 201 -3.80 -3.63 6.75
CA THR A 201 -3.86 -3.36 5.30
C THR A 201 -2.64 -3.93 4.58
N CYS A 202 -1.47 -3.91 5.22
CA CYS A 202 -0.22 -4.42 4.65
C CYS A 202 0.27 -5.69 5.36
N HIS A 203 0.15 -5.75 6.69
CA HIS A 203 0.57 -6.90 7.48
C HIS A 203 -0.58 -7.88 7.63
N GLN A 204 -0.54 -8.99 6.89
CA GLN A 204 -1.57 -10.02 6.97
C GLN A 204 -1.16 -11.16 7.91
N PRO A 205 -2.10 -11.76 8.68
CA PRO A 205 -1.85 -13.00 9.40
C PRO A 205 -1.28 -14.07 8.47
N GLN A 206 -0.27 -14.79 8.93
CA GLN A 206 0.20 -15.96 8.20
C GLN A 206 -0.89 -17.04 8.22
N SER A 207 -1.17 -17.63 7.05
CA SER A 207 -2.13 -18.71 6.84
C SER A 207 -1.64 -20.05 7.37
#